data_AF-A0A957A5H5-F1
#
_entry.id   AF-A0A957A5H5-F1
#
_cell.length_a   1.000
_cell.length_b   1.000
_cell.length_c   1.000
_cell.angle_alpha   90.00
_cell.angle_beta   90.00
_cell.angle_gamma   90.00
#
_symmetry.space_group_name_H-M   'P 1'
#
loop_
_entity.id
_entity.type
_entity.pdbx_description
1 polymer ?
#
loop_
_entity_poly.entity_id
_entity_poly.type
_entity_poly.pdbx_seq_one_letter_code
_entity_poly.pdbx_strand_id
1 'polypeptide(L)'
;LTTSARTGWANINGYRDEPPLQMPRNQAGYIGGVAAFLAAASALRRRTMFDQPETVSVSEVEAFALTVHPWAIAAIYEDIGWSYGPAGGRQRGEPGPLYDAADGRMNFGFGDFHNWREAMRVLRLPELAEREDLLSDIGRHSRDLSAVVAGAARTLPELERWPVFHALAQLRCNVGVVQDIGDIVRDPQLGARSFLVETEIEGSKVRAAGPPARLSPGAWRLARSAPQLDEHNSTLVQDWSHPRLPVTTAASSLSTASEGPLKGVRVLSLCQAWSGTFGTELLALLGADVVQIGSLHRPDVWRRVRDRVPRGVFDESKVQHPLNTQGLYNSVNLNKREICLDLRDPRGMEIFWELLPRFDVLAENFRPTVMPSWGITLDRLHEERPGMIWASISAYGSDGPYREYPGNGATTEPMAGLSSLHGYEGDPGMNTGGLYPDPVAGYFLAGLVVAALNHRDLTGLPQRIDLSMMEAVAVVCGDAIVEYGATGRVPGPTGNHHPAFAPHNMYQAANGADCDRC
;
A
#
# COMPACT_ATOMS: atom_id res chain seq x y z
N LEU A 1 4.01 -1.92 20.12
CA LEU A 1 4.22 -0.74 20.99
C LEU A 1 5.47 0.07 20.64
N THR A 2 6.68 -0.34 21.05
CA THR A 2 7.90 0.49 20.92
C THR A 2 8.18 0.96 19.49
N THR A 3 8.03 0.07 18.51
CA THR A 3 8.26 0.39 17.09
C THR A 3 7.25 1.43 16.57
N SER A 4 5.96 1.30 16.92
CA SER A 4 4.94 2.29 16.53
C SER A 4 5.19 3.66 17.15
N ALA A 5 5.70 3.71 18.39
CA ALA A 5 6.08 4.97 19.03
C ALA A 5 7.30 5.60 18.34
N ARG A 6 8.35 4.81 18.09
CA ARG A 6 9.62 5.28 17.49
C ARG A 6 9.50 5.76 16.04
N THR A 7 8.50 5.27 15.32
CA THR A 7 8.28 5.62 13.91
C THR A 7 7.34 6.82 13.72
N GLY A 8 6.64 7.26 14.77
CA GLY A 8 5.64 8.33 14.70
C GLY A 8 4.21 7.85 14.41
N TRP A 9 4.01 6.56 14.09
CA TRP A 9 2.68 5.97 13.91
C TRP A 9 1.78 6.16 15.13
N ALA A 10 2.33 5.98 16.33
CA ALA A 10 1.56 6.14 17.56
C ALA A 10 1.01 7.56 17.72
N ASN A 11 1.78 8.55 17.30
CA ASN A 11 1.41 9.95 17.40
C ASN A 11 0.29 10.32 16.42
N ILE A 12 0.40 9.90 15.16
CA ILE A 12 -0.59 10.26 14.13
C ILE A 12 -1.91 9.49 14.26
N ASN A 13 -1.90 8.35 14.98
CA ASN A 13 -3.10 7.55 15.22
C ASN A 13 -3.93 8.04 16.42
N GLY A 14 -3.33 8.72 17.39
CA GLY A 14 -4.04 9.12 18.61
C GLY A 14 -5.07 10.22 18.37
N TYR A 15 -6.07 10.32 19.27
CA TYR A 15 -6.84 11.56 19.42
C TYR A 15 -6.02 12.58 20.22
N ARG A 16 -6.25 13.89 19.99
CA ARG A 16 -5.45 14.98 20.60
C ARG A 16 -5.36 14.90 22.13
N ASP A 17 -6.45 14.53 22.79
CA ASP A 17 -6.58 14.52 24.25
C ASP A 17 -6.47 13.10 24.84
N GLU A 18 -5.95 12.14 24.07
CA GLU A 18 -5.78 10.76 24.48
C GLU A 18 -4.33 10.27 24.33
N PRO A 19 -3.96 9.18 25.03
CA PRO A 19 -2.64 8.60 24.85
C PRO A 19 -2.36 8.26 23.39
N PRO A 20 -1.12 8.40 22.88
CA PRO A 20 -0.74 7.95 21.55
C PRO A 20 -1.19 6.51 21.30
N LEU A 21 -1.63 6.18 20.09
CA LEU A 21 -2.29 4.91 19.79
C LEU A 21 -1.46 4.06 18.82
N GLN A 22 -0.99 2.90 19.26
CA GLN A 22 -0.23 2.02 18.37
C GLN A 22 -1.06 1.51 17.18
N MET A 23 -0.34 1.06 16.15
CA MET A 23 -0.96 0.30 15.05
C MET A 23 -1.50 -1.03 15.59
N PRO A 24 -2.61 -1.54 15.04
CA PRO A 24 -3.29 -2.70 15.59
C PRO A 24 -2.42 -3.95 15.46
N ARG A 25 -2.50 -4.86 16.44
CA ARG A 25 -1.83 -6.18 16.38
C ARG A 25 -0.32 -6.04 16.14
N ASN A 26 0.26 -6.85 15.25
CA ASN A 26 1.70 -6.99 15.04
C ASN A 26 2.21 -6.30 13.76
N GLN A 27 1.60 -5.19 13.33
CA GLN A 27 1.92 -4.53 12.05
C GLN A 27 3.42 -4.30 11.83
N ALA A 28 4.17 -3.86 12.85
CA ALA A 28 5.61 -3.65 12.74
C ALA A 28 6.37 -4.94 12.36
N GLY A 29 6.02 -6.06 12.98
CA GLY A 29 6.62 -7.37 12.68
C GLY A 29 6.20 -7.89 11.30
N TYR A 30 4.95 -7.69 10.89
CA TYR A 30 4.51 -8.06 9.54
C TYR A 30 5.26 -7.29 8.46
N ILE A 31 5.38 -5.96 8.60
CA ILE A 31 6.16 -5.14 7.67
C ILE A 31 7.64 -5.51 7.69
N GLY A 32 8.22 -5.74 8.89
CA GLY A 32 9.59 -6.26 9.03
C GLY A 32 9.79 -7.58 8.27
N GLY A 33 8.82 -8.48 8.34
CA GLY A 33 8.82 -9.74 7.59
C GLY A 33 8.79 -9.55 6.08
N VAL A 34 7.95 -8.64 5.56
CA VAL A 34 7.91 -8.35 4.11
C VAL A 34 9.20 -7.67 3.63
N ALA A 35 9.76 -6.76 4.43
CA ALA A 35 11.06 -6.16 4.15
C ALA A 35 12.18 -7.21 4.16
N ALA A 36 12.13 -8.17 5.08
CA ALA A 36 13.08 -9.30 5.12
C ALA A 36 12.94 -10.21 3.91
N PHE A 37 11.71 -10.48 3.45
CA PHE A 37 11.49 -11.19 2.19
C PHE A 37 12.15 -10.47 1.00
N LEU A 38 11.92 -9.15 0.85
CA LEU A 38 12.54 -8.36 -0.21
C LEU A 38 14.08 -8.42 -0.15
N ALA A 39 14.66 -8.20 1.03
CA ALA A 39 16.10 -8.21 1.22
C ALA A 39 16.71 -9.60 0.96
N ALA A 40 16.09 -10.67 1.47
CA ALA A 40 16.54 -12.04 1.26
C ALA A 40 16.41 -12.47 -0.21
N ALA A 41 15.29 -12.16 -0.88
CA ALA A 41 15.10 -12.45 -2.30
C ALA A 41 16.14 -11.74 -3.17
N SER A 42 16.50 -10.51 -2.80
CA SER A 42 17.53 -9.71 -3.46
C SER A 42 18.94 -10.30 -3.27
N ALA A 43 19.27 -10.72 -2.04
CA ALA A 43 20.54 -11.39 -1.75
C ALA A 43 20.66 -12.74 -2.48
N LEU A 44 19.57 -13.52 -2.52
CA LEU A 44 19.53 -14.78 -3.28
C LEU A 44 19.75 -14.55 -4.78
N ARG A 45 19.12 -13.51 -5.34
CA ARG A 45 19.36 -13.11 -6.73
C ARG A 45 20.82 -12.78 -6.97
N ARG A 46 21.42 -11.94 -6.13
CA ARG A 46 22.83 -11.55 -6.29
C ARG A 46 23.76 -12.77 -6.15
N ARG A 47 23.48 -13.68 -5.22
CA ARG A 47 24.21 -14.94 -5.09
C ARG A 47 24.15 -15.77 -6.37
N THR A 48 23.00 -15.85 -7.06
CA THR A 48 22.92 -16.58 -8.34
C THR A 48 23.77 -15.95 -9.45
N MET A 49 24.09 -14.66 -9.36
CA MET A 49 24.89 -13.95 -10.36
C MET A 49 26.39 -13.97 -10.06
N PHE A 50 26.79 -13.89 -8.79
CA PHE A 50 28.19 -13.67 -8.41
C PHE A 50 28.77 -14.67 -7.40
N ASP A 51 27.97 -15.64 -6.93
CA ASP A 51 28.32 -16.64 -5.90
C ASP A 51 29.03 -16.06 -4.65
N GLN A 52 28.58 -14.88 -4.20
CA GLN A 52 29.10 -14.25 -2.99
C GLN A 52 28.18 -14.52 -1.80
N PRO A 53 28.73 -14.87 -0.63
CA PRO A 53 27.96 -14.96 0.61
C PRO A 53 27.57 -13.55 1.08
N GLU A 54 26.35 -13.43 1.60
CA GLU A 54 25.83 -12.17 2.11
C GLU A 54 25.14 -12.36 3.46
N THR A 55 25.27 -11.34 4.32
CA THR A 55 24.49 -11.23 5.54
C THR A 55 23.34 -10.26 5.29
N VAL A 56 22.11 -10.73 5.51
CA VAL A 56 20.91 -9.89 5.46
C VAL A 56 20.54 -9.50 6.89
N SER A 57 20.53 -8.19 7.16
CA SER A 57 20.05 -7.61 8.42
C SER A 57 18.88 -6.70 8.10
N VAL A 58 17.80 -6.81 8.87
CA VAL A 58 16.56 -6.07 8.65
C VAL A 58 16.14 -5.46 9.98
N SER A 59 15.95 -4.14 9.99
CA SER A 59 15.43 -3.42 11.14
C SER A 59 13.92 -3.25 10.97
N GLU A 60 13.13 -3.80 11.91
CA GLU A 60 11.69 -3.55 11.94
C GLU A 60 11.37 -2.06 12.07
N VAL A 61 12.19 -1.31 12.82
CA VAL A 61 11.99 0.13 13.00
C VAL A 61 12.20 0.89 11.69
N GLU A 62 13.25 0.57 10.93
CA GLU A 62 13.51 1.22 9.65
C GLU A 62 12.46 0.86 8.61
N ALA A 63 12.12 -0.43 8.50
CA ALA A 63 11.08 -0.89 7.58
C ALA A 63 9.73 -0.25 7.89
N PHE A 64 9.38 -0.17 9.18
CA PHE A 64 8.12 0.43 9.59
C PHE A 64 8.13 1.96 9.49
N ALA A 65 9.27 2.63 9.69
CA ALA A 65 9.40 4.08 9.48
C ALA A 65 9.10 4.48 8.03
N LEU A 66 9.54 3.67 7.06
CA LEU A 66 9.25 3.92 5.65
C LEU A 66 7.75 3.90 5.32
N THR A 67 6.92 3.25 6.16
CA THR A 67 5.46 3.25 5.99
C THR A 67 4.77 4.53 6.48
N VAL A 68 5.48 5.49 7.08
CA VAL A 68 4.93 6.77 7.55
C VAL A 68 5.76 7.98 7.12
N HIS A 69 6.98 7.75 6.62
CA HIS A 69 7.94 8.79 6.28
C HIS A 69 7.45 9.89 5.29
N PRO A 70 6.51 9.66 4.34
CA PRO A 70 6.10 10.74 3.44
C PRO A 70 5.53 11.95 4.18
N TRP A 71 4.88 11.72 5.33
CA TRP A 71 4.32 12.78 6.16
C TRP A 71 5.40 13.58 6.88
N ALA A 72 6.47 12.92 7.33
CA ALA A 72 7.62 13.59 7.89
C ALA A 72 8.30 14.49 6.84
N ILE A 73 8.52 13.98 5.63
CA ILE A 73 9.10 14.77 4.53
C ILE A 73 8.18 15.93 4.14
N ALA A 74 6.87 15.70 4.05
CA ALA A 74 5.91 16.77 3.76
C ALA A 74 5.92 17.86 4.83
N ALA A 75 6.03 17.51 6.11
CA ALA A 75 6.12 18.47 7.21
C ALA A 75 7.40 19.32 7.15
N ILE A 76 8.54 18.71 6.80
CA ILE A 76 9.80 19.42 6.56
C ILE A 76 9.64 20.41 5.40
N TYR A 77 9.03 19.99 4.29
CA TYR A 77 8.82 20.85 3.14
C TYR A 77 7.92 22.04 3.45
N GLU A 78 6.87 21.84 4.26
CA GLU A 78 5.95 22.91 4.62
C GLU A 78 6.45 23.80 5.78
N ASP A 79 7.56 23.44 6.43
CA ASP A 79 8.09 24.13 7.61
C ASP A 79 7.06 24.23 8.75
N ILE A 80 6.40 23.10 9.04
CA ILE A 80 5.36 23.03 10.08
C ILE A 80 5.78 22.25 11.33
N GLY A 81 6.98 21.68 11.34
CA GLY A 81 7.49 20.88 12.45
C GLY A 81 6.60 19.65 12.72
N TRP A 82 6.00 19.60 13.90
CA TRP A 82 5.13 18.50 14.31
C TRP A 82 3.84 18.45 13.51
N SER A 83 3.48 17.25 13.04
CA SER A 83 2.29 17.02 12.23
C SER A 83 1.58 15.73 12.62
N TYR A 84 0.26 15.74 12.55
CA TYR A 84 -0.61 14.58 12.78
C TYR A 84 -0.88 13.78 11.49
N GLY A 85 -0.02 13.91 10.48
CA GLY A 85 -0.20 13.23 9.20
C GLY A 85 -1.36 13.81 8.37
N PRO A 86 -1.83 13.07 7.35
CA PRO A 86 -2.80 13.54 6.36
C PRO A 86 -4.20 13.76 6.93
N ALA A 87 -4.55 13.05 8.01
CA ALA A 87 -5.84 13.20 8.68
C ALA A 87 -5.90 14.44 9.60
N GLY A 88 -4.76 15.08 9.87
CA GLY A 88 -4.66 16.13 10.87
C GLY A 88 -4.90 15.61 12.30
N GLY A 89 -4.79 16.50 13.28
CA GLY A 89 -5.01 16.11 14.68
C GLY A 89 -6.48 15.86 14.92
N ARG A 90 -6.85 14.62 15.21
CA ARG A 90 -8.24 14.17 15.38
C ARG A 90 -8.75 14.44 16.79
N GLN A 91 -9.98 14.93 16.92
CA GLN A 91 -10.66 15.03 18.20
C GLN A 91 -11.73 13.94 18.31
N ARG A 92 -11.89 13.35 19.50
CA ARG A 92 -12.94 12.35 19.73
C ARG A 92 -14.31 12.96 19.44
N GLY A 93 -15.13 12.23 18.70
CA GLY A 93 -16.48 12.66 18.31
C GLY A 93 -16.53 13.47 17.01
N GLU A 94 -15.40 13.80 16.38
CA GLU A 94 -15.41 14.30 15.01
C GLU A 94 -15.97 13.22 14.06
N PRO A 95 -16.82 13.59 13.09
CA PRO A 95 -17.54 12.62 12.26
C PRO A 95 -16.66 11.93 11.20
N GLY A 96 -15.42 12.39 11.01
CA GLY A 96 -14.47 11.84 10.05
C GLY A 96 -13.21 11.31 10.75
N PRO A 97 -12.38 10.49 10.05
CA PRO A 97 -12.52 10.09 8.66
C PRO A 97 -13.47 8.91 8.44
N LEU A 98 -14.08 8.36 9.51
CA LEU A 98 -15.11 7.31 9.43
C LEU A 98 -16.46 7.85 9.87
N TYR A 99 -17.40 7.91 8.93
CA TYR A 99 -18.73 8.46 9.13
C TYR A 99 -19.73 7.37 9.42
N ASP A 100 -20.64 7.63 10.36
CA ASP A 100 -21.74 6.74 10.69
C ASP A 100 -22.80 6.74 9.58
N ALA A 101 -23.06 5.56 9.06
CA ALA A 101 -24.16 5.23 8.17
C ALA A 101 -25.23 4.45 8.96
N ALA A 102 -26.39 4.18 8.33
CA ALA A 102 -27.50 3.50 9.01
C ALA A 102 -27.16 2.09 9.54
N ASP A 103 -26.22 1.39 8.90
CA ASP A 103 -25.87 0.00 9.15
C ASP A 103 -24.35 -0.25 9.35
N GLY A 104 -23.57 0.80 9.60
CA GLY A 104 -22.13 0.68 9.79
C GLY A 104 -21.40 2.00 9.54
N ARG A 105 -20.10 1.94 9.21
CA ARG A 105 -19.28 3.15 8.98
C ARG A 105 -18.61 3.15 7.61
N MET A 106 -18.33 4.35 7.12
CA MET A 106 -17.75 4.57 5.78
C MET A 106 -16.62 5.59 5.79
N ASN A 107 -15.65 5.41 4.91
CA ASN A 107 -14.60 6.38 4.60
C ASN A 107 -14.83 7.02 3.23
N PHE A 108 -14.49 8.31 3.10
CA PHE A 108 -14.62 9.04 1.85
C PHE A 108 -13.36 9.85 1.54
N GLY A 109 -12.87 9.74 0.31
CA GLY A 109 -11.85 10.62 -0.24
C GLY A 109 -12.46 11.84 -0.92
N PHE A 110 -13.21 12.69 -0.20
CA PHE A 110 -13.96 13.82 -0.81
C PHE A 110 -13.11 14.70 -1.73
N GLY A 111 -11.85 14.95 -1.36
CA GLY A 111 -10.91 15.72 -2.18
C GLY A 111 -10.65 15.11 -3.57
N ASP A 112 -10.74 13.79 -3.70
CA ASP A 112 -10.47 13.03 -4.93
C ASP A 112 -11.74 12.72 -5.77
N PHE A 113 -12.91 13.22 -5.37
CA PHE A 113 -14.16 12.89 -6.08
C PHE A 113 -14.16 13.42 -7.51
N HIS A 114 -14.23 12.54 -8.49
CA HIS A 114 -14.18 12.95 -9.90
C HIS A 114 -15.51 13.52 -10.39
N ASN A 115 -16.63 12.82 -10.16
CA ASN A 115 -17.97 13.27 -10.55
C ASN A 115 -18.68 13.95 -9.38
N TRP A 116 -18.20 15.16 -9.03
CA TRP A 116 -18.59 15.89 -7.82
C TRP A 116 -20.10 16.10 -7.69
N ARG A 117 -20.75 16.60 -8.75
CA ARG A 117 -22.16 17.01 -8.72
C ARG A 117 -23.06 15.82 -8.40
N GLU A 118 -22.86 14.71 -9.11
CA GLU A 118 -23.59 13.47 -8.95
C GLU A 118 -23.31 12.85 -7.58
N ALA A 119 -22.06 12.88 -7.11
CA ALA A 119 -21.69 12.37 -5.79
C ALA A 119 -22.40 13.13 -4.66
N MET A 120 -22.48 14.46 -4.75
CA MET A 120 -23.22 15.27 -3.77
C MET A 120 -24.72 14.93 -3.75
N ARG A 121 -25.32 14.61 -4.91
CA ARG A 121 -26.72 14.15 -4.97
C ARG A 121 -26.91 12.79 -4.29
N VAL A 122 -25.98 11.85 -4.49
CA VAL A 122 -26.00 10.54 -3.78
C VAL A 122 -25.94 10.74 -2.26
N LEU A 123 -25.10 11.67 -1.80
CA LEU A 123 -24.96 12.01 -0.38
C LEU A 123 -26.10 12.88 0.18
N ARG A 124 -27.12 13.21 -0.63
CA ARG A 124 -28.23 14.12 -0.29
C ARG A 124 -27.78 15.53 0.10
N LEU A 125 -26.76 16.06 -0.58
CA LEU A 125 -26.20 17.41 -0.40
C LEU A 125 -26.30 18.26 -1.69
N PRO A 126 -27.50 18.43 -2.28
CA PRO A 126 -27.65 19.12 -3.57
C PRO A 126 -27.15 20.57 -3.56
N GLU A 127 -27.15 21.24 -2.42
CA GLU A 127 -26.63 22.60 -2.24
C GLU A 127 -25.11 22.70 -2.42
N LEU A 128 -24.37 21.62 -2.16
CA LEU A 128 -22.92 21.56 -2.33
C LEU A 128 -22.52 21.10 -3.73
N ALA A 129 -23.45 20.51 -4.50
CA ALA A 129 -23.21 20.06 -5.86
C ALA A 129 -22.82 21.22 -6.79
N GLU A 130 -23.32 22.43 -6.54
CA GLU A 130 -23.16 23.61 -7.40
C GLU A 130 -22.03 24.54 -6.96
N ARG A 131 -21.27 24.21 -5.91
CA ARG A 131 -20.16 25.05 -5.43
C ARG A 131 -18.98 25.05 -6.40
N GLU A 132 -18.80 26.16 -7.10
CA GLU A 132 -17.80 26.33 -8.16
C GLU A 132 -16.38 26.02 -7.70
N ASP A 133 -16.01 26.44 -6.49
CA ASP A 133 -14.68 26.25 -5.92
C ASP A 133 -14.33 24.80 -5.56
N LEU A 134 -15.33 23.91 -5.53
CA LEU A 134 -15.19 22.48 -5.26
C LEU A 134 -15.39 21.61 -6.52
N LEU A 135 -15.74 22.18 -7.68
CA LEU A 135 -15.96 21.40 -8.90
C LEU A 135 -14.69 20.74 -9.41
N SER A 136 -13.58 21.50 -9.46
CA SER A 136 -12.27 20.98 -9.86
C SER A 136 -11.71 20.05 -8.78
N ASP A 137 -11.15 18.90 -9.19
CA ASP A 137 -10.42 18.00 -8.30
C ASP A 137 -9.02 18.55 -7.95
N ILE A 138 -8.38 19.26 -8.88
CA ILE A 138 -7.09 19.91 -8.65
C ILE A 138 -7.20 20.90 -7.49
N GLY A 139 -6.37 20.70 -6.46
CA GLY A 139 -6.31 21.58 -5.29
C GLY A 139 -7.51 21.48 -4.34
N ARG A 140 -8.52 20.62 -4.61
CA ARG A 140 -9.69 20.47 -3.73
C ARG A 140 -9.32 20.07 -2.32
N HIS A 141 -8.28 19.24 -2.17
CA HIS A 141 -7.67 18.86 -0.88
C HIS A 141 -7.17 20.04 -0.04
N SER A 142 -6.97 21.20 -0.65
CA SER A 142 -6.55 22.44 0.01
C SER A 142 -7.70 23.42 0.25
N ARG A 143 -8.93 23.07 -0.16
CA ARG A 143 -10.14 23.89 0.01
C ARG A 143 -10.85 23.52 1.31
N ASP A 144 -11.75 24.42 1.74
CA ASP A 144 -12.60 24.16 2.90
C ASP A 144 -13.71 23.17 2.56
N LEU A 145 -13.57 21.94 3.09
CA LEU A 145 -14.54 20.86 2.96
C LEU A 145 -15.44 20.73 4.20
N SER A 146 -15.39 21.66 5.17
CA SER A 146 -16.15 21.58 6.43
C SER A 146 -17.65 21.41 6.21
N ALA A 147 -18.22 22.11 5.24
CA ALA A 147 -19.64 21.98 4.88
C ALA A 147 -19.99 20.59 4.34
N VAL A 148 -19.08 19.96 3.60
CA VAL A 148 -19.23 18.61 3.04
C VAL A 148 -19.18 17.58 4.17
N VAL A 149 -18.19 17.71 5.05
CA VAL A 149 -18.02 16.87 6.24
C VAL A 149 -19.26 16.94 7.14
N ALA A 150 -19.71 18.17 7.48
CA ALA A 150 -20.89 18.38 8.30
C ALA A 150 -22.17 17.89 7.60
N GLY A 151 -22.27 18.05 6.28
CA GLY A 151 -23.38 17.54 5.48
C GLY A 151 -23.46 16.02 5.52
N ALA A 152 -22.37 15.34 5.20
CA ALA A 152 -22.29 13.88 5.21
C ALA A 152 -22.61 13.31 6.59
N ALA A 153 -22.09 13.91 7.67
CA ALA A 153 -22.40 13.52 9.05
C ALA A 153 -23.89 13.61 9.40
N ARG A 154 -24.64 14.52 8.76
CA ARG A 154 -26.09 14.64 8.95
C ARG A 154 -26.88 13.64 8.13
N THR A 155 -26.47 13.35 6.90
CA THR A 155 -27.29 12.58 5.95
C THR A 155 -26.99 11.08 5.95
N LEU A 156 -25.73 10.68 6.19
CA LEU A 156 -25.32 9.28 6.16
C LEU A 156 -26.03 8.37 7.17
N PRO A 157 -26.38 8.81 8.39
CA PRO A 157 -27.13 7.97 9.32
C PRO A 157 -28.50 7.48 8.79
N GLU A 158 -29.02 8.10 7.72
CA GLU A 158 -30.26 7.69 7.03
C GLU A 158 -30.03 6.81 5.81
N LEU A 159 -28.78 6.47 5.49
CA LEU A 159 -28.37 5.77 4.29
C LEU A 159 -27.64 4.46 4.64
N GLU A 160 -27.96 3.39 3.93
CA GLU A 160 -27.24 2.11 4.04
C GLU A 160 -25.88 2.20 3.31
N ARG A 161 -24.84 1.62 3.92
CA ARG A 161 -23.45 1.79 3.48
C ARG A 161 -23.14 1.19 2.12
N TRP A 162 -23.66 -0.01 1.81
CA TRP A 162 -23.36 -0.71 0.56
C TRP A 162 -24.02 -0.07 -0.67
N PRO A 163 -25.31 0.33 -0.63
CA PRO A 163 -25.91 1.12 -1.70
C PRO A 163 -25.16 2.42 -2.00
N VAL A 164 -24.75 3.16 -0.96
CA VAL A 164 -23.95 4.39 -1.12
C VAL A 164 -22.58 4.08 -1.71
N PHE A 165 -21.90 3.05 -1.22
CA PHE A 165 -20.60 2.60 -1.72
C PHE A 165 -20.66 2.28 -3.22
N HIS A 166 -21.61 1.46 -3.67
CA HIS A 166 -21.73 1.10 -5.08
C HIS A 166 -22.07 2.31 -5.96
N ALA A 167 -22.99 3.18 -5.52
CA ALA A 167 -23.37 4.38 -6.27
C ALA A 167 -22.17 5.33 -6.46
N LEU A 168 -21.41 5.60 -5.39
CA LEU A 168 -20.25 6.49 -5.46
C LEU A 168 -19.06 5.86 -6.21
N ALA A 169 -18.81 4.57 -6.03
CA ALA A 169 -17.75 3.87 -6.75
C ALA A 169 -17.98 3.87 -8.27
N GLN A 170 -19.22 3.68 -8.73
CA GLN A 170 -19.61 3.82 -10.14
C GLN A 170 -19.37 5.24 -10.68
N LEU A 171 -19.52 6.25 -9.82
CA LEU A 171 -19.18 7.64 -10.10
C LEU A 171 -17.68 7.94 -10.00
N ARG A 172 -16.81 6.92 -9.92
CA ARG A 172 -15.36 7.08 -9.80
C ARG A 172 -14.94 7.91 -8.58
N CYS A 173 -15.71 7.83 -7.50
CA CYS A 173 -15.36 8.44 -6.21
C CYS A 173 -14.69 7.40 -5.30
N ASN A 174 -13.61 7.79 -4.63
CA ASN A 174 -12.93 6.95 -3.64
C ASN A 174 -13.80 6.84 -2.39
N VAL A 175 -14.35 5.66 -2.12
CA VAL A 175 -15.19 5.37 -0.96
C VAL A 175 -14.83 3.99 -0.40
N GLY A 176 -14.94 3.81 0.91
CA GLY A 176 -14.70 2.54 1.58
C GLY A 176 -15.76 2.25 2.63
N VAL A 177 -16.11 0.98 2.80
CA VAL A 177 -16.99 0.48 3.87
C VAL A 177 -16.12 -0.17 4.93
N VAL A 178 -16.38 0.12 6.21
CA VAL A 178 -15.74 -0.58 7.32
C VAL A 178 -16.28 -2.00 7.36
N GLN A 179 -15.41 -2.96 7.08
CA GLN A 179 -15.68 -4.40 7.20
C GLN A 179 -15.00 -4.92 8.45
N ASP A 180 -15.66 -5.80 9.21
CA ASP A 180 -14.99 -6.58 10.24
C ASP A 180 -14.41 -7.88 9.67
N ILE A 181 -13.69 -8.66 10.48
CA ILE A 181 -13.09 -9.92 10.01
C ILE A 181 -14.15 -10.95 9.60
N GLY A 182 -15.33 -10.93 10.21
CA GLY A 182 -16.46 -11.75 9.77
C GLY A 182 -16.88 -11.38 8.35
N ASP A 183 -16.99 -10.08 8.05
CA ASP A 183 -17.30 -9.59 6.71
C ASP A 183 -16.20 -9.97 5.72
N ILE A 184 -14.93 -9.81 6.07
CA ILE A 184 -13.78 -10.21 5.24
C ILE A 184 -13.85 -11.68 4.82
N VAL A 185 -14.22 -12.59 5.74
CA VAL A 185 -14.30 -14.02 5.36
C VAL A 185 -15.46 -14.36 4.43
N ARG A 186 -16.43 -13.45 4.27
CA ARG A 186 -17.61 -13.57 3.39
C ARG A 186 -17.59 -12.57 2.23
N ASP A 187 -16.52 -11.79 2.08
CA ASP A 187 -16.46 -10.69 1.14
C ASP A 187 -16.53 -11.22 -0.33
N PRO A 188 -17.43 -10.67 -1.16
CA PRO A 188 -17.65 -11.19 -2.52
C PRO A 188 -16.47 -10.91 -3.45
N GLN A 189 -15.67 -9.86 -3.20
CA GLN A 189 -14.50 -9.54 -3.99
C GLN A 189 -13.35 -10.50 -3.68
N LEU A 190 -13.05 -10.74 -2.41
CA LEU A 190 -12.06 -11.73 -1.98
C LEU A 190 -12.48 -13.15 -2.38
N GLY A 191 -13.78 -13.46 -2.33
CA GLY A 191 -14.36 -14.71 -2.81
C GLY A 191 -14.15 -14.93 -4.31
N ALA A 192 -14.48 -13.93 -5.14
CA ALA A 192 -14.24 -13.97 -6.59
C ALA A 192 -12.75 -14.11 -6.93
N ARG A 193 -11.88 -13.65 -6.03
CA ARG A 193 -10.43 -13.76 -6.17
C ARG A 193 -9.81 -14.98 -5.50
N SER A 194 -10.63 -15.88 -4.92
CA SER A 194 -10.16 -17.10 -4.23
C SER A 194 -9.04 -16.80 -3.22
N PHE A 195 -9.15 -15.64 -2.56
CA PHE A 195 -8.09 -15.14 -1.68
C PHE A 195 -7.97 -15.97 -0.40
N LEU A 196 -9.08 -16.36 0.20
CA LEU A 196 -9.07 -17.15 1.43
C LEU A 196 -8.74 -18.61 1.12
N VAL A 197 -7.77 -19.15 1.86
CA VAL A 197 -7.38 -20.57 1.77
C VAL A 197 -7.78 -21.33 3.02
N GLU A 198 -7.95 -22.64 2.89
CA GLU A 198 -8.14 -23.53 4.02
C GLU A 198 -6.80 -24.06 4.53
N THR A 199 -6.63 -24.04 5.85
CA THR A 199 -5.51 -24.68 6.56
C THR A 199 -6.06 -25.43 7.77
N GLU A 200 -5.21 -26.23 8.42
CA GLU A 200 -5.58 -26.99 9.60
C GLU A 200 -4.81 -26.49 10.83
N ILE A 201 -5.52 -26.34 11.94
CA ILE A 201 -4.96 -26.04 13.27
C ILE A 201 -5.57 -27.06 14.24
N GLU A 202 -4.72 -27.87 14.88
CA GLU A 202 -5.14 -28.89 15.86
C GLU A 202 -6.31 -29.78 15.39
N GLY A 203 -6.27 -30.25 14.13
CA GLY A 203 -7.34 -31.09 13.57
C GLY A 203 -8.56 -30.32 13.04
N SER A 204 -8.63 -29.01 13.27
CA SER A 204 -9.74 -28.16 12.85
C SER A 204 -9.41 -27.38 11.58
N LYS A 205 -10.31 -27.43 10.60
CA LYS A 205 -10.21 -26.62 9.39
C LYS A 205 -10.53 -25.16 9.70
N VAL A 206 -9.61 -24.27 9.38
CA VAL A 206 -9.79 -22.82 9.51
C VAL A 206 -9.43 -22.12 8.21
N ARG A 207 -9.99 -20.93 7.99
CA ARG A 207 -9.59 -20.07 6.88
C ARG A 207 -8.39 -19.22 7.26
N ALA A 208 -7.50 -19.01 6.29
CA ALA A 208 -6.35 -18.11 6.40
C ALA A 208 -6.27 -17.21 5.16
N ALA A 209 -5.49 -16.12 5.27
CA ALA A 209 -5.17 -15.28 4.14
C ALA A 209 -4.35 -16.04 3.09
N GLY A 210 -4.67 -15.85 1.81
CA GLY A 210 -3.89 -16.36 0.70
C GLY A 210 -2.71 -15.45 0.34
N PRO A 211 -2.23 -15.50 -0.91
CA PRO A 211 -1.08 -14.71 -1.32
C PRO A 211 -1.45 -13.22 -1.44
N PRO A 212 -0.50 -12.29 -1.22
CA PRO A 212 -0.73 -10.85 -1.34
C PRO A 212 -0.97 -10.37 -2.78
N ALA A 213 -0.70 -11.23 -3.77
CA ALA A 213 -0.95 -10.97 -5.18
C ALA A 213 -1.14 -12.29 -5.94
N ARG A 214 -1.82 -12.22 -7.09
CA ARG A 214 -1.89 -13.31 -8.07
C ARG A 214 -0.69 -13.24 -9.00
N LEU A 215 -0.01 -14.37 -9.16
CA LEU A 215 1.10 -14.54 -10.11
C LEU A 215 0.66 -15.44 -11.26
N SER A 216 0.92 -15.03 -12.51
CA SER A 216 0.61 -15.85 -13.69
C SER A 216 1.66 -15.70 -14.79
N PRO A 217 2.20 -16.82 -15.34
CA PRO A 217 2.15 -18.18 -14.80
C PRO A 217 2.82 -18.29 -13.41
N GLY A 218 2.66 -19.44 -12.74
CA GLY A 218 3.31 -19.71 -11.44
C GLY A 218 2.50 -19.27 -10.23
N ALA A 219 1.21 -19.63 -10.20
CA ALA A 219 0.34 -19.32 -9.07
C ALA A 219 0.88 -19.91 -7.76
N TRP A 220 0.82 -19.11 -6.69
CA TRP A 220 1.14 -19.56 -5.35
C TRP A 220 0.18 -20.68 -4.90
N ARG A 221 0.68 -21.58 -4.04
CA ARG A 221 -0.09 -22.67 -3.46
C ARG A 221 0.31 -22.90 -2.01
N LEU A 222 -0.68 -22.96 -1.11
CA LEU A 222 -0.48 -23.55 0.22
C LEU A 222 -0.27 -25.06 0.06
N ALA A 223 0.96 -25.52 0.29
CA ALA A 223 1.33 -26.92 0.06
C ALA A 223 1.14 -27.80 1.31
N ARG A 224 1.29 -27.22 2.51
CA ARG A 224 1.22 -27.92 3.81
C ARG A 224 0.71 -26.96 4.88
N SER A 225 0.07 -27.49 5.92
CA SER A 225 -0.28 -26.74 7.13
C SER A 225 0.96 -26.39 7.95
N ALA A 226 0.79 -25.56 8.99
CA ALA A 226 1.84 -25.31 9.95
C ALA A 226 2.27 -26.63 10.62
N PRO A 227 3.59 -26.90 10.73
CA PRO A 227 4.07 -28.15 11.30
C PRO A 227 3.73 -28.24 12.79
N GLN A 228 3.44 -29.46 13.25
CA GLN A 228 3.40 -29.77 14.68
C GLN A 228 4.81 -29.75 15.27
N LEU A 229 4.89 -29.62 16.60
CA LEU A 229 6.16 -29.74 17.31
C LEU A 229 6.81 -31.09 16.96
N ASP A 230 8.06 -31.03 16.51
CA ASP A 230 8.88 -32.19 16.12
C ASP A 230 8.39 -33.04 14.93
N GLU A 231 7.36 -32.61 14.19
CA GLU A 231 6.74 -33.38 13.09
C GLU A 231 7.76 -33.89 12.05
N HIS A 232 8.77 -33.08 11.73
CA HIS A 232 9.72 -33.35 10.64
C HIS A 232 11.10 -33.80 11.10
N ASN A 233 11.33 -34.06 12.39
CA ASN A 233 12.68 -34.33 12.91
C ASN A 233 13.35 -35.55 12.23
N SER A 234 12.62 -36.64 12.02
CA SER A 234 13.15 -37.84 11.36
C SER A 234 13.45 -37.64 9.88
N THR A 235 12.61 -36.87 9.18
CA THR A 235 12.73 -36.60 7.73
C THR A 235 13.88 -35.64 7.44
N LEU A 236 14.04 -34.58 8.25
CA LEU A 236 15.11 -33.60 8.08
C LEU A 236 16.51 -34.21 8.24
N VAL A 237 16.67 -35.15 9.18
CA VAL A 237 17.93 -35.88 9.38
C VAL A 237 18.32 -36.71 8.15
N GLN A 238 17.33 -37.21 7.40
CA GLN A 238 17.57 -37.95 6.16
C GLN A 238 17.90 -37.00 4.99
N ASP A 239 17.20 -35.88 4.85
CA ASP A 239 17.36 -34.94 3.74
C ASP A 239 18.72 -34.20 3.74
N TRP A 240 19.35 -34.01 4.91
CA TRP A 240 20.68 -33.40 5.01
C TRP A 240 21.80 -34.19 4.33
N SER A 241 21.54 -35.45 3.95
CA SER A 241 22.47 -36.29 3.22
C SER A 241 22.52 -36.01 1.71
N HIS A 242 21.59 -35.19 1.17
CA HIS A 242 21.59 -34.84 -0.25
C HIS A 242 22.54 -33.68 -0.57
N PRO A 243 23.40 -33.82 -1.60
CA PRO A 243 24.30 -32.75 -2.02
C PRO A 243 23.50 -31.54 -2.54
N ARG A 244 23.89 -30.34 -2.11
CA ARG A 244 23.29 -29.08 -2.58
C ARG A 244 23.54 -28.93 -4.08
N LEU A 245 22.58 -28.32 -4.79
CA LEU A 245 22.74 -27.97 -6.20
C LEU A 245 24.02 -27.13 -6.39
N PRO A 246 24.87 -27.45 -7.38
CA PRO A 246 26.05 -26.67 -7.67
C PRO A 246 25.66 -25.25 -8.09
N VAL A 247 26.26 -24.25 -7.46
CA VAL A 247 26.13 -22.85 -7.90
C VAL A 247 27.11 -22.65 -9.06
N THR A 248 26.61 -22.15 -10.19
CA THR A 248 27.46 -21.82 -11.34
C THR A 248 28.26 -20.55 -11.00
N THR A 249 29.58 -20.65 -10.98
CA THR A 249 30.48 -19.57 -10.60
C THR A 249 30.84 -18.69 -11.80
N ALA A 250 30.50 -17.41 -11.73
CA ALA A 250 31.17 -16.38 -12.51
C ALA A 250 32.09 -15.60 -11.56
N ALA A 251 33.39 -15.51 -11.88
CA ALA A 251 34.32 -14.73 -11.08
C ALA A 251 33.96 -13.24 -11.16
N SER A 252 33.67 -12.61 -10.01
CA SER A 252 33.34 -11.19 -9.92
C SER A 252 34.30 -10.45 -9.00
N SER A 253 34.71 -9.25 -9.41
CA SER A 253 35.43 -8.29 -8.57
C SER A 253 34.49 -7.65 -7.53
N LEU A 254 35.04 -7.21 -6.39
CA LEU A 254 34.34 -6.48 -5.33
C LEU A 254 33.66 -5.18 -5.81
N SER A 255 34.04 -4.64 -6.97
CA SER A 255 33.47 -3.41 -7.54
C SER A 255 32.03 -3.53 -8.02
N THR A 256 31.54 -4.74 -8.30
CA THR A 256 30.14 -4.99 -8.71
C THR A 256 29.19 -5.06 -7.51
N ALA A 257 29.70 -5.30 -6.30
CA ALA A 257 28.88 -5.43 -5.08
C ALA A 257 28.26 -4.09 -4.65
N SER A 258 28.91 -2.96 -4.94
CA SER A 258 28.44 -1.62 -4.55
C SER A 258 27.32 -1.07 -5.44
N GLU A 259 26.93 -1.75 -6.51
CA GLU A 259 25.93 -1.24 -7.46
C GLU A 259 24.49 -1.72 -7.20
N GLY A 260 24.27 -2.54 -6.15
CA GLY A 260 22.94 -3.04 -5.76
C GLY A 260 22.56 -4.38 -6.40
N PRO A 261 21.61 -5.16 -5.80
CA PRO A 261 21.26 -6.50 -6.28
C PRO A 261 20.42 -6.51 -7.57
N LEU A 262 19.90 -5.35 -7.98
CA LEU A 262 19.15 -5.18 -9.23
C LEU A 262 19.94 -4.40 -10.29
N LYS A 263 21.27 -4.30 -10.14
CA LYS A 263 22.11 -3.72 -11.18
C LYS A 263 21.84 -4.37 -12.53
N GLY A 264 21.59 -3.54 -13.55
CA GLY A 264 21.30 -3.97 -14.91
C GLY A 264 19.82 -4.25 -15.17
N VAL A 265 18.97 -4.33 -14.15
CA VAL A 265 17.52 -4.40 -14.30
C VAL A 265 16.97 -3.02 -14.62
N ARG A 266 16.08 -2.94 -15.60
CA ARG A 266 15.43 -1.68 -15.99
C ARG A 266 13.92 -1.75 -15.75
N VAL A 267 13.38 -0.75 -15.05
CA VAL A 267 11.96 -0.66 -14.70
C VAL A 267 11.33 0.55 -15.36
N LEU A 268 10.27 0.35 -16.13
CA LEU A 268 9.41 1.41 -16.63
C LEU A 268 8.21 1.54 -15.69
N SER A 269 8.11 2.67 -15.00
CA SER A 269 7.08 2.92 -13.99
C SER A 269 6.06 3.93 -14.52
N LEU A 270 4.78 3.56 -14.47
CA LEU A 270 3.64 4.46 -14.62
C LEU A 270 2.91 4.66 -13.29
N CYS A 271 3.54 4.24 -12.18
CA CYS A 271 2.94 4.34 -10.87
C CYS A 271 2.74 5.79 -10.45
N GLN A 272 1.65 6.07 -9.73
CA GLN A 272 1.33 7.39 -9.19
C GLN A 272 1.03 7.32 -7.70
N ALA A 273 1.09 8.47 -7.02
CA ALA A 273 0.89 8.58 -5.58
C ALA A 273 1.91 7.73 -4.82
N TRP A 274 1.46 6.79 -3.98
CA TRP A 274 2.31 6.10 -3.03
C TRP A 274 2.57 4.63 -3.35
N SER A 275 1.55 3.77 -3.42
CA SER A 275 1.72 2.30 -3.47
C SER A 275 2.79 1.79 -4.44
N GLY A 276 2.52 1.89 -5.74
CA GLY A 276 3.46 1.41 -6.76
C GLY A 276 4.72 2.26 -6.87
N THR A 277 4.62 3.54 -6.49
CA THR A 277 5.71 4.50 -6.53
C THR A 277 6.77 4.17 -5.48
N PHE A 278 6.34 3.81 -4.26
CA PHE A 278 7.21 3.31 -3.20
C PHE A 278 7.82 1.96 -3.56
N GLY A 279 7.02 1.03 -4.11
CA GLY A 279 7.57 -0.24 -4.59
C GLY A 279 8.66 -0.08 -5.65
N THR A 280 8.47 0.82 -6.61
CA THR A 280 9.47 1.11 -7.67
C THR A 280 10.66 1.92 -7.16
N GLU A 281 10.49 2.75 -6.13
CA GLU A 281 11.61 3.40 -5.44
C GLU A 281 12.49 2.39 -4.71
N LEU A 282 11.90 1.41 -4.01
CA LEU A 282 12.66 0.33 -3.38
C LEU A 282 13.49 -0.44 -4.43
N LEU A 283 12.95 -0.68 -5.62
CA LEU A 283 13.71 -1.29 -6.73
C LEU A 283 14.87 -0.39 -7.18
N ALA A 284 14.68 0.93 -7.26
CA ALA A 284 15.73 1.89 -7.60
C ALA A 284 16.84 1.94 -6.53
N LEU A 285 16.47 1.90 -5.24
CA LEU A 285 17.40 1.83 -4.12
C LEU A 285 18.20 0.53 -4.10
N LEU A 286 17.63 -0.56 -4.65
CA LEU A 286 18.31 -1.82 -4.89
C LEU A 286 19.13 -1.83 -6.21
N GLY A 287 19.29 -0.70 -6.88
CA GLY A 287 20.19 -0.53 -8.03
C GLY A 287 19.55 -0.75 -9.40
N ALA A 288 18.22 -0.90 -9.47
CA ALA A 288 17.53 -0.90 -10.76
C ALA A 288 17.54 0.49 -11.41
N ASP A 289 17.63 0.55 -12.73
CA ASP A 289 17.39 1.79 -13.50
C ASP A 289 15.89 1.99 -13.69
N VAL A 290 15.31 2.86 -12.87
CA VAL A 290 13.88 3.15 -12.88
C VAL A 290 13.59 4.42 -13.65
N VAL A 291 12.79 4.30 -14.71
CA VAL A 291 12.28 5.42 -15.51
C VAL A 291 10.79 5.57 -15.25
N GLN A 292 10.41 6.70 -14.68
CA GLN A 292 9.02 7.10 -14.47
C GLN A 292 8.47 7.79 -15.73
N ILE A 293 7.29 7.38 -16.17
CA ILE A 293 6.48 8.11 -17.15
C ILE A 293 5.61 9.12 -16.39
N GLY A 294 5.82 10.40 -16.67
CA GLY A 294 5.01 11.52 -16.18
C GLY A 294 4.14 12.12 -17.29
N SER A 295 3.21 13.00 -16.91
CA SER A 295 2.40 13.79 -17.85
C SER A 295 2.24 15.21 -17.32
N LEU A 296 2.25 16.22 -18.19
CA LEU A 296 1.91 17.61 -17.82
C LEU A 296 0.41 17.88 -17.86
N HIS A 297 -0.35 17.10 -18.61
CA HIS A 297 -1.81 17.17 -18.60
C HIS A 297 -2.40 16.46 -17.38
N ARG A 298 -1.83 15.29 -17.06
CA ARG A 298 -2.16 14.53 -15.86
C ARG A 298 -0.95 14.29 -14.94
N PRO A 299 -0.33 15.35 -14.34
CA PRO A 299 0.70 15.13 -13.32
C PRO A 299 0.21 14.22 -12.20
N ASP A 300 1.15 13.49 -11.60
CA ASP A 300 0.93 12.68 -10.42
C ASP A 300 0.12 13.46 -9.37
N VAL A 301 -0.87 12.81 -8.75
CA VAL A 301 -1.73 13.42 -7.73
C VAL A 301 -0.92 13.99 -6.55
N TRP A 302 0.20 13.36 -6.19
CA TRP A 302 1.11 13.85 -5.14
C TRP A 302 1.95 15.06 -5.58
N ARG A 303 2.02 15.37 -6.89
CA ARG A 303 2.56 16.65 -7.39
C ARG A 303 1.54 17.79 -7.32
N ARG A 304 0.26 17.50 -7.06
CA ARG A 304 -0.85 18.46 -7.14
C ARG A 304 -1.53 18.75 -5.80
N VAL A 305 -0.89 18.35 -4.70
CA VAL A 305 -1.47 18.52 -3.36
C VAL A 305 -1.61 20.00 -3.03
N ARG A 306 -0.61 20.81 -3.38
CA ARG A 306 -0.60 22.27 -3.23
C ARG A 306 -0.33 22.98 -4.55
N ASP A 307 -0.81 24.21 -4.67
CA ASP A 307 -0.63 25.12 -5.81
C ASP A 307 0.48 26.17 -5.58
N ARG A 308 1.32 25.99 -4.55
CA ARG A 308 2.43 26.89 -4.18
C ARG A 308 3.72 26.12 -3.89
N VAL A 309 4.85 26.83 -3.91
CA VAL A 309 6.14 26.30 -3.41
C VAL A 309 6.09 26.26 -1.87
N PRO A 310 6.37 25.11 -1.23
CA PRO A 310 6.37 24.99 0.23
C PRO A 310 7.47 25.84 0.89
N ARG A 311 7.20 26.36 2.10
CA ARG A 311 8.07 27.33 2.79
C ARG A 311 9.45 26.77 3.12
N GLY A 312 9.52 25.52 3.59
CA GLY A 312 10.76 24.88 4.02
C GLY A 312 11.75 24.59 2.88
N VAL A 313 11.29 24.66 1.63
CA VAL A 313 12.15 24.53 0.45
C VAL A 313 12.15 25.78 -0.43
N PHE A 314 11.48 26.86 -0.02
CA PHE A 314 11.42 28.10 -0.79
C PHE A 314 12.80 28.75 -0.82
N ASP A 315 13.24 29.11 -2.03
CA ASP A 315 14.55 29.72 -2.29
C ASP A 315 14.38 30.79 -3.37
N GLU A 316 14.38 32.05 -2.96
CA GLU A 316 14.23 33.21 -3.85
C GLU A 316 15.33 33.31 -4.93
N SER A 317 16.47 32.63 -4.74
CA SER A 317 17.56 32.60 -5.71
C SER A 317 17.30 31.63 -6.89
N LYS A 318 16.23 30.82 -6.83
CA LYS A 318 15.91 29.78 -7.82
C LYS A 318 14.52 29.96 -8.40
N VAL A 319 14.38 29.64 -9.68
CA VAL A 319 13.06 29.44 -10.29
C VAL A 319 12.53 28.09 -9.81
N GLN A 320 11.48 28.13 -9.00
CA GLN A 320 10.85 26.94 -8.45
C GLN A 320 9.40 26.82 -8.94
N HIS A 321 8.98 25.60 -9.26
CA HIS A 321 7.62 25.32 -9.70
C HIS A 321 6.91 24.42 -8.69
N PRO A 322 5.67 24.72 -8.26
CA PRO A 322 4.95 23.94 -7.25
C PRO A 322 4.93 22.44 -7.53
N LEU A 323 4.72 22.03 -8.78
CA LEU A 323 4.70 20.61 -9.18
C LEU A 323 6.02 19.86 -8.90
N ASN A 324 7.16 20.57 -8.85
CA ASN A 324 8.49 19.99 -8.63
C ASN A 324 9.00 20.16 -7.19
N THR A 325 8.20 20.78 -6.32
CA THR A 325 8.57 21.06 -4.93
C THR A 325 7.60 20.41 -3.93
N GLN A 326 6.87 19.36 -4.31
CA GLN A 326 5.95 18.66 -3.40
C GLN A 326 6.69 17.61 -2.58
N GLY A 327 6.66 17.74 -1.24
CA GLY A 327 7.34 16.82 -0.33
C GLY A 327 6.85 15.38 -0.43
N LEU A 328 5.55 15.17 -0.68
CA LEU A 328 4.98 13.84 -0.86
C LEU A 328 5.49 13.14 -2.11
N TYR A 329 5.50 13.83 -3.26
CA TYR A 329 6.06 13.23 -4.47
C TYR A 329 7.56 12.94 -4.31
N ASN A 330 8.31 13.88 -3.74
CA ASN A 330 9.76 13.78 -3.60
C ASN A 330 10.20 12.72 -2.58
N SER A 331 9.32 12.31 -1.65
CA SER A 331 9.65 11.30 -0.64
C SER A 331 9.63 9.88 -1.19
N VAL A 332 8.91 9.61 -2.28
CA VAL A 332 8.72 8.24 -2.82
C VAL A 332 9.25 8.03 -4.24
N ASN A 333 10.05 8.97 -4.74
CA ASN A 333 10.60 8.96 -6.10
C ASN A 333 12.13 9.12 -6.14
N LEU A 334 12.81 8.79 -5.04
CA LEU A 334 14.27 8.84 -5.00
C LEU A 334 14.87 7.84 -6.02
N ASN A 335 16.04 8.19 -6.56
CA ASN A 335 16.79 7.40 -7.55
C ASN A 335 16.09 7.10 -8.89
N LYS A 336 14.93 7.72 -9.18
CA LYS A 336 14.26 7.57 -10.47
C LYS A 336 14.66 8.66 -11.47
N ARG A 337 14.66 8.30 -12.74
CA ARG A 337 14.65 9.25 -13.87
C ARG A 337 13.20 9.43 -14.31
N GLU A 338 12.84 10.59 -14.83
CA GLU A 338 11.47 10.84 -15.32
C GLU A 338 11.50 11.35 -16.76
N ILE A 339 10.55 10.90 -17.56
CA ILE A 339 10.24 11.44 -18.89
C ILE A 339 8.76 11.82 -18.92
N CYS A 340 8.47 13.03 -19.40
CA CYS A 340 7.10 13.45 -19.65
C CYS A 340 6.63 12.88 -20.98
N LEU A 341 5.62 12.02 -20.96
CA LEU A 341 5.04 11.37 -22.12
C LEU A 341 3.52 11.24 -21.96
N ASP A 342 2.74 11.95 -22.78
CA ASP A 342 1.28 11.80 -22.76
C ASP A 342 0.84 10.60 -23.61
N LEU A 343 0.46 9.52 -22.95
CA LEU A 343 0.03 8.28 -23.60
C LEU A 343 -1.35 8.36 -24.28
N ARG A 344 -2.03 9.50 -24.17
CA ARG A 344 -3.26 9.78 -24.95
C ARG A 344 -2.95 10.29 -26.35
N ASP A 345 -1.76 10.84 -26.55
CA ASP A 345 -1.28 11.24 -27.87
C ASP A 345 -0.79 9.99 -28.62
N PRO A 346 -1.24 9.74 -29.87
CA PRO A 346 -0.72 8.66 -30.69
C PRO A 346 0.81 8.64 -30.76
N ARG A 347 1.47 9.80 -30.84
CA ARG A 347 2.93 9.90 -30.82
C ARG A 347 3.52 9.51 -29.47
N GLY A 348 2.84 9.85 -28.38
CA GLY A 348 3.24 9.44 -27.03
C GLY A 348 3.19 7.92 -26.87
N MET A 349 2.13 7.29 -27.38
CA MET A 349 1.98 5.83 -27.40
C MET A 349 3.02 5.16 -28.31
N GLU A 350 3.33 5.73 -29.48
CA GLU A 350 4.39 5.23 -30.37
C GLU A 350 5.75 5.19 -29.66
N ILE A 351 6.14 6.30 -29.02
CA ILE A 351 7.38 6.39 -28.24
C ILE A 351 7.38 5.39 -27.08
N PHE A 352 6.24 5.18 -26.41
CA PHE A 352 6.12 4.17 -25.36
C PHE A 352 6.48 2.79 -25.88
N TRP A 353 5.91 2.36 -27.02
CA TRP A 353 6.21 1.08 -27.64
C TRP A 353 7.65 1.01 -28.16
N GLU A 354 8.24 2.11 -28.64
CA GLU A 354 9.67 2.15 -29.00
C GLU A 354 10.59 1.98 -27.79
N LEU A 355 10.20 2.50 -26.62
CA LEU A 355 11.01 2.45 -25.40
C LEU A 355 10.91 1.11 -24.69
N LEU A 356 9.71 0.53 -24.65
CA LEU A 356 9.33 -0.62 -23.84
C LEU A 356 10.27 -1.85 -23.97
N PRO A 357 10.75 -2.25 -25.18
CA PRO A 357 11.65 -3.41 -25.32
C PRO A 357 12.98 -3.27 -24.58
N ARG A 358 13.34 -2.07 -24.12
CA ARG A 358 14.56 -1.81 -23.37
C ARG A 358 14.42 -2.02 -21.86
N PHE A 359 13.23 -2.40 -21.39
CA PHE A 359 12.91 -2.60 -19.98
C PHE A 359 12.66 -4.08 -19.66
N ASP A 360 12.85 -4.44 -18.40
CA ASP A 360 12.61 -5.78 -17.86
C ASP A 360 11.27 -5.87 -17.13
N VAL A 361 10.87 -4.75 -16.52
CA VAL A 361 9.68 -4.65 -15.69
C VAL A 361 8.85 -3.45 -16.15
N LEU A 362 7.57 -3.69 -16.39
CA LEU A 362 6.55 -2.65 -16.51
C LEU A 362 5.76 -2.62 -15.21
N ALA A 363 5.78 -1.50 -14.48
CA ALA A 363 5.05 -1.32 -13.23
C ALA A 363 4.00 -0.21 -13.36
N GLU A 364 2.78 -0.47 -12.92
CA GLU A 364 1.68 0.50 -12.95
C GLU A 364 0.72 0.29 -11.78
N ASN A 365 -0.05 1.32 -11.44
CA ASN A 365 -1.09 1.21 -10.41
C ASN A 365 -2.42 1.87 -10.81
N PHE A 366 -2.80 1.68 -12.08
CA PHE A 366 -4.07 2.19 -12.58
C PHE A 366 -5.21 1.22 -12.28
N ARG A 367 -6.43 1.67 -12.55
CA ARG A 367 -7.56 0.75 -12.62
C ARG A 367 -7.28 -0.31 -13.69
N PRO A 368 -7.67 -1.58 -13.47
CA PRO A 368 -7.40 -2.70 -14.38
C PRO A 368 -7.80 -2.48 -15.85
N THR A 369 -8.74 -1.57 -16.13
CA THR A 369 -9.21 -1.26 -17.48
C THR A 369 -8.32 -0.27 -18.25
N VAL A 370 -7.43 0.48 -17.59
CA VAL A 370 -6.65 1.56 -18.21
C VAL A 370 -5.62 1.01 -19.20
N MET A 371 -4.73 0.13 -18.75
CA MET A 371 -3.67 -0.42 -19.61
C MET A 371 -4.26 -1.19 -20.82
N PRO A 372 -5.28 -2.06 -20.67
CA PRO A 372 -5.93 -2.69 -21.81
C PRO A 372 -6.60 -1.70 -22.78
N SER A 373 -7.15 -0.58 -22.30
CA SER A 373 -7.72 0.45 -23.18
C SER A 373 -6.70 1.14 -24.08
N TRP A 374 -5.41 1.07 -23.72
CA TRP A 374 -4.29 1.50 -24.55
C TRP A 374 -3.71 0.37 -25.42
N GLY A 375 -4.39 -0.79 -25.43
CA GLY A 375 -3.93 -1.99 -26.12
C GLY A 375 -2.72 -2.64 -25.45
N ILE A 376 -2.45 -2.37 -24.17
CA ILE A 376 -1.37 -3.01 -23.40
C ILE A 376 -1.94 -4.24 -22.69
N THR A 377 -1.56 -5.42 -23.16
CA THR A 377 -1.95 -6.74 -22.61
C THR A 377 -0.71 -7.59 -22.38
N LEU A 378 -0.79 -8.62 -21.52
CA LEU A 378 0.37 -9.47 -21.24
C LEU A 378 0.93 -10.13 -22.50
N ASP A 379 0.04 -10.58 -23.40
CA ASP A 379 0.44 -11.21 -24.67
C ASP A 379 1.20 -10.22 -25.55
N ARG A 380 0.69 -9.00 -25.72
CA ARG A 380 1.38 -7.97 -26.50
C ARG A 380 2.70 -7.55 -25.86
N LEU A 381 2.73 -7.42 -24.53
CA LEU A 381 3.96 -7.16 -23.78
C LEU A 381 5.00 -8.28 -24.02
N HIS A 382 4.56 -9.53 -24.08
CA HIS A 382 5.42 -10.67 -24.37
C HIS A 382 5.91 -10.69 -25.82
N GLU A 383 5.07 -10.34 -26.79
CA GLU A 383 5.44 -10.18 -28.21
C GLU A 383 6.54 -9.13 -28.40
N GLU A 384 6.40 -7.97 -27.75
CA GLU A 384 7.35 -6.86 -27.84
C GLU A 384 8.64 -7.12 -27.04
N ARG A 385 8.51 -7.77 -25.88
CA ARG A 385 9.63 -8.09 -24.99
C ARG A 385 9.40 -9.43 -24.29
N PRO A 386 9.91 -10.53 -24.88
CA PRO A 386 9.87 -11.84 -24.24
C PRO A 386 10.53 -11.80 -22.85
N GLY A 387 9.85 -12.38 -21.86
CA GLY A 387 10.29 -12.40 -20.46
C GLY A 387 10.01 -11.11 -19.68
N MET A 388 9.27 -10.13 -20.21
CA MET A 388 8.90 -8.95 -19.42
C MET A 388 8.02 -9.32 -18.23
N ILE A 389 8.33 -8.71 -17.07
CA ILE A 389 7.47 -8.78 -15.88
C ILE A 389 6.49 -7.62 -15.94
N TRP A 390 5.19 -7.91 -15.82
CA TRP A 390 4.17 -6.87 -15.74
C TRP A 390 3.56 -6.83 -14.35
N ALA A 391 3.88 -5.79 -13.59
CA ALA A 391 3.44 -5.61 -12.22
C ALA A 391 2.36 -4.53 -12.11
N SER A 392 1.22 -4.87 -11.51
CA SER A 392 0.08 -3.98 -11.32
C SER A 392 -0.35 -3.95 -9.87
N ILE A 393 -0.70 -2.76 -9.40
CA ILE A 393 -1.43 -2.57 -8.15
C ILE A 393 -2.79 -1.92 -8.45
N SER A 394 -3.86 -2.48 -7.91
CA SER A 394 -5.15 -1.77 -7.86
C SER A 394 -5.76 -1.94 -6.47
N ALA A 395 -6.82 -1.18 -6.16
CA ALA A 395 -7.48 -1.28 -4.87
C ALA A 395 -8.00 -2.71 -4.59
N TYR A 396 -8.57 -3.35 -5.61
CA TYR A 396 -9.30 -4.61 -5.48
C TYR A 396 -8.77 -5.76 -6.35
N GLY A 397 -7.76 -5.53 -7.20
CA GLY A 397 -7.23 -6.51 -8.17
C GLY A 397 -7.94 -6.48 -9.53
N SER A 398 -7.43 -7.23 -10.51
CA SER A 398 -7.93 -7.20 -11.89
C SER A 398 -9.24 -7.94 -12.16
N ASP A 399 -9.76 -8.68 -11.18
CA ASP A 399 -10.92 -9.57 -11.30
C ASP A 399 -11.95 -9.30 -10.20
N GLY A 400 -13.15 -9.85 -10.34
CA GLY A 400 -14.21 -9.76 -9.33
C GLY A 400 -15.11 -8.53 -9.47
N PRO A 401 -16.18 -8.45 -8.65
CA PRO A 401 -17.20 -7.41 -8.76
C PRO A 401 -16.67 -5.98 -8.54
N TYR A 402 -15.58 -5.80 -7.79
CA TYR A 402 -15.04 -4.47 -7.47
C TYR A 402 -13.85 -4.08 -8.33
N ARG A 403 -13.45 -4.89 -9.33
CA ARG A 403 -12.24 -4.64 -10.14
C ARG A 403 -12.20 -3.26 -10.80
N GLU A 404 -13.35 -2.66 -11.11
CA GLU A 404 -13.44 -1.35 -11.78
C GLU A 404 -13.61 -0.18 -10.79
N TYR A 405 -13.84 -0.49 -9.51
CA TYR A 405 -14.04 0.52 -8.48
C TYR A 405 -12.71 1.20 -8.12
N PRO A 406 -12.72 2.53 -7.96
CA PRO A 406 -11.52 3.24 -7.55
C PRO A 406 -11.25 3.02 -6.06
N GLY A 407 -10.02 3.27 -5.63
CA GLY A 407 -9.67 3.29 -4.22
C GLY A 407 -8.28 3.88 -4.01
N ASN A 408 -8.06 4.42 -2.82
CA ASN A 408 -6.75 4.85 -2.31
C ASN A 408 -6.50 4.19 -0.95
N GLY A 409 -5.34 4.45 -0.33
CA GLY A 409 -5.04 3.86 0.97
C GLY A 409 -6.10 4.15 2.05
N ALA A 410 -6.66 5.36 2.10
CA ALA A 410 -7.66 5.71 3.11
C ALA A 410 -8.96 4.88 2.95
N THR A 411 -9.43 4.69 1.71
CA THR A 411 -10.69 4.00 1.45
C THR A 411 -10.55 2.49 1.34
N THR A 412 -9.36 2.00 1.03
CA THR A 412 -9.08 0.56 0.93
C THR A 412 -8.84 -0.07 2.30
N GLU A 413 -8.31 0.70 3.25
CA GLU A 413 -8.08 0.24 4.62
C GLU A 413 -9.33 -0.34 5.31
N PRO A 414 -10.47 0.38 5.35
CA PRO A 414 -11.68 -0.14 5.98
C PRO A 414 -12.26 -1.33 5.20
N MET A 415 -12.08 -1.34 3.87
CA MET A 415 -12.51 -2.46 3.03
C MET A 415 -11.71 -3.74 3.33
N ALA A 416 -10.46 -3.61 3.77
CA ALA A 416 -9.57 -4.75 4.06
C ALA A 416 -9.68 -5.29 5.50
N GLY A 417 -10.54 -4.70 6.34
CA GLY A 417 -10.75 -5.13 7.72
C GLY A 417 -9.80 -4.52 8.75
N LEU A 418 -8.77 -3.77 8.32
CA LEU A 418 -7.81 -3.20 9.25
C LEU A 418 -8.44 -2.16 10.19
N SER A 419 -9.35 -1.34 9.65
CA SER A 419 -9.98 -0.26 10.43
C SER A 419 -10.94 -0.79 11.51
N SER A 420 -11.45 -2.02 11.41
CA SER A 420 -12.23 -2.63 12.50
C SER A 420 -11.35 -3.11 13.66
N LEU A 421 -10.06 -3.35 13.41
CA LEU A 421 -9.08 -3.81 14.41
C LEU A 421 -8.35 -2.66 15.10
N HIS A 422 -8.35 -1.47 14.51
CA HIS A 422 -7.63 -0.31 15.02
C HIS A 422 -8.54 0.59 15.85
N GLY A 423 -8.02 1.14 16.95
CA GLY A 423 -8.76 1.99 17.87
C GLY A 423 -8.40 1.75 19.32
N TYR A 424 -8.93 2.59 20.21
CA TYR A 424 -8.87 2.34 21.65
C TYR A 424 -9.81 1.19 22.01
N GLU A 425 -9.54 0.52 23.14
CA GLU A 425 -10.40 -0.58 23.59
C GLU A 425 -11.85 -0.12 23.75
N GLY A 426 -12.78 -0.85 23.14
CA GLY A 426 -14.20 -0.51 23.11
C GLY A 426 -14.63 0.46 22.01
N ASP A 427 -13.71 1.04 21.25
CA ASP A 427 -14.06 1.83 20.07
C ASP A 427 -14.70 0.93 18.99
N PRO A 428 -15.61 1.46 18.15
CA PRO A 428 -16.18 0.72 17.04
C PRO A 428 -15.16 0.40 15.92
N GLY A 429 -13.92 0.88 16.02
CA GLY A 429 -12.85 0.85 15.01
C GLY A 429 -12.45 2.26 14.54
N MET A 430 -11.31 2.42 13.89
CA MET A 430 -10.88 3.68 13.27
C MET A 430 -9.93 3.43 12.10
N ASN A 431 -9.91 4.35 11.14
CA ASN A 431 -8.82 4.36 10.17
C ASN A 431 -7.50 4.73 10.87
N THR A 432 -6.39 4.18 10.38
CA THR A 432 -5.06 4.64 10.76
C THR A 432 -4.84 6.09 10.34
N GLY A 433 -3.92 6.79 10.99
CA GLY A 433 -3.63 8.20 10.73
C GLY A 433 -2.98 8.47 9.37
N GLY A 434 -2.63 7.43 8.60
CA GLY A 434 -1.97 7.52 7.31
C GLY A 434 -2.74 6.80 6.20
N LEU A 435 -2.06 6.55 5.07
CA LEU A 435 -2.58 5.75 3.97
C LEU A 435 -1.93 4.36 3.99
N TYR A 436 -2.04 3.65 5.12
CA TYR A 436 -1.26 2.43 5.41
C TYR A 436 -1.33 1.31 4.35
N PRO A 437 -2.44 1.10 3.61
CA PRO A 437 -2.46 0.11 2.54
C PRO A 437 -1.44 0.35 1.42
N ASP A 438 -1.11 1.61 1.14
CA ASP A 438 -0.18 1.97 0.07
C ASP A 438 1.23 1.40 0.30
N PRO A 439 1.93 1.67 1.43
CA PRO A 439 3.26 1.13 1.66
C PRO A 439 3.26 -0.39 1.88
N VAL A 440 2.18 -0.99 2.41
CA VAL A 440 2.03 -2.46 2.48
C VAL A 440 2.09 -3.05 1.07
N ALA A 441 1.28 -2.52 0.15
CA ALA A 441 1.24 -2.95 -1.24
C ALA A 441 2.58 -2.70 -1.96
N GLY A 442 3.24 -1.55 -1.72
CA GLY A 442 4.54 -1.23 -2.30
C GLY A 442 5.66 -2.19 -1.87
N TYR A 443 5.70 -2.57 -0.59
CA TYR A 443 6.64 -3.58 -0.09
C TYR A 443 6.43 -4.94 -0.76
N PHE A 444 5.18 -5.41 -0.83
CA PHE A 444 4.86 -6.66 -1.51
C PHE A 444 5.21 -6.59 -3.00
N LEU A 445 4.90 -5.49 -3.69
CA LEU A 445 5.25 -5.29 -5.10
C LEU A 445 6.75 -5.46 -5.34
N ALA A 446 7.58 -4.77 -4.56
CA ALA A 446 9.03 -4.84 -4.72
C ALA A 446 9.55 -6.26 -4.54
N GLY A 447 9.13 -6.95 -3.47
CA GLY A 447 9.55 -8.33 -3.21
C GLY A 447 9.09 -9.31 -4.29
N LEU A 448 7.84 -9.17 -4.77
CA LEU A 448 7.27 -10.00 -5.83
C LEU A 448 7.93 -9.74 -7.18
N VAL A 449 8.34 -8.51 -7.49
CA VAL A 449 9.13 -8.22 -8.70
C VAL A 449 10.48 -8.92 -8.66
N VAL A 450 11.19 -8.89 -7.52
CA VAL A 450 12.46 -9.61 -7.37
C VAL A 450 12.26 -11.13 -7.49
N ALA A 451 11.20 -11.67 -6.89
CA ALA A 451 10.85 -13.09 -7.03
C ALA A 451 10.52 -13.45 -8.49
N ALA A 452 9.79 -12.58 -9.20
CA ALA A 452 9.43 -12.81 -10.59
C ALA A 452 10.64 -12.74 -11.55
N LEU A 453 11.57 -11.82 -11.29
CA LEU A 453 12.85 -11.78 -12.00
C LEU A 453 13.67 -13.05 -11.77
N ASN A 454 13.69 -13.57 -10.54
CA ASN A 454 14.36 -14.83 -10.23
C ASN A 454 13.70 -16.02 -10.94
N HIS A 455 12.37 -16.09 -10.95
CA HIS A 455 11.64 -17.12 -11.70
C HIS A 455 11.93 -17.04 -13.20
N ARG A 456 11.90 -15.84 -13.78
CA ARG A 456 12.23 -15.61 -15.19
C ARG A 456 13.66 -16.06 -15.51
N ASP A 457 14.63 -15.72 -14.68
CA ASP A 457 16.03 -16.06 -14.96
C ASP A 457 16.28 -17.57 -14.84
N LEU A 458 15.51 -18.28 -14.01
CA LEU A 458 15.57 -19.75 -13.89
C LEU A 458 14.82 -20.50 -15.00
N THR A 459 13.72 -19.94 -15.50
CA THR A 459 12.78 -20.67 -16.37
C THR A 459 12.66 -20.11 -17.79
N GLY A 460 13.10 -18.87 -18.01
CA GLY A 460 12.88 -18.10 -19.22
C GLY A 460 11.46 -17.52 -19.36
N LEU A 461 10.55 -17.77 -18.41
CA LEU A 461 9.13 -17.41 -18.54
C LEU A 461 8.82 -16.03 -17.94
N PRO A 462 7.97 -15.21 -18.59
CA PRO A 462 7.47 -13.96 -18.01
C PRO A 462 6.52 -14.24 -16.83
N GLN A 463 6.21 -13.20 -16.04
CA GLN A 463 5.12 -13.25 -15.06
C GLN A 463 4.35 -11.93 -14.98
N ARG A 464 3.03 -12.04 -14.84
CA ARG A 464 2.11 -10.99 -14.42
C ARG A 464 1.95 -11.06 -12.91
N ILE A 465 2.17 -9.92 -12.25
CA ILE A 465 1.86 -9.69 -10.84
C ILE A 465 0.60 -8.82 -10.80
N ASP A 466 -0.53 -9.39 -10.37
CA ASP A 466 -1.78 -8.67 -10.11
C ASP A 466 -1.99 -8.55 -8.60
N LEU A 467 -1.64 -7.38 -8.05
CA LEU A 467 -1.70 -7.08 -6.62
C LEU A 467 -2.94 -6.25 -6.31
N SER A 468 -3.72 -6.71 -5.33
CA SER A 468 -4.83 -5.97 -4.73
C SER A 468 -4.37 -5.36 -3.40
N MET A 469 -4.55 -4.05 -3.22
CA MET A 469 -4.26 -3.41 -1.92
C MET A 469 -5.13 -4.01 -0.81
N MET A 470 -6.38 -4.35 -1.11
CA MET A 470 -7.27 -5.02 -0.16
C MET A 470 -6.74 -6.38 0.28
N GLU A 471 -6.23 -7.20 -0.66
CA GLU A 471 -5.64 -8.51 -0.33
C GLU A 471 -4.33 -8.34 0.45
N ALA A 472 -3.46 -7.41 0.03
CA ALA A 472 -2.20 -7.13 0.69
C ALA A 472 -2.38 -6.72 2.16
N VAL A 473 -3.40 -5.92 2.47
CA VAL A 473 -3.73 -5.54 3.85
C VAL A 473 -4.39 -6.69 4.61
N ALA A 474 -5.27 -7.45 3.97
CA ALA A 474 -5.88 -8.62 4.59
C ALA A 474 -4.83 -9.69 4.97
N VAL A 475 -3.72 -9.80 4.21
CA VAL A 475 -2.56 -10.65 4.58
C VAL A 475 -1.94 -10.22 5.90
N VAL A 476 -1.71 -8.91 6.12
CA VAL A 476 -1.16 -8.40 7.39
C VAL A 476 -2.20 -8.29 8.51
N CYS A 477 -3.43 -8.74 8.25
CA CYS A 477 -4.49 -9.02 9.24
C CYS A 477 -4.76 -10.53 9.36
N GLY A 478 -3.89 -11.38 8.81
CA GLY A 478 -4.12 -12.82 8.70
C GLY A 478 -4.26 -13.53 10.04
N ASP A 479 -3.64 -13.00 11.10
CA ASP A 479 -3.81 -13.50 12.46
C ASP A 479 -5.25 -13.33 12.95
N ALA A 480 -5.89 -12.20 12.65
CA ALA A 480 -7.28 -11.94 12.99
C ALA A 480 -8.24 -12.84 12.20
N ILE A 481 -7.96 -13.12 10.92
CA ILE A 481 -8.73 -14.07 10.09
C ILE A 481 -8.69 -15.47 10.70
N VAL A 482 -7.50 -15.93 11.09
CA VAL A 482 -7.31 -17.25 11.74
C VAL A 482 -7.99 -17.28 13.11
N GLU A 483 -7.85 -16.22 13.91
CA GLU A 483 -8.50 -16.08 15.23
C GLU A 483 -10.03 -16.19 15.12
N TYR A 484 -10.63 -15.49 14.15
CA TYR A 484 -12.07 -15.59 13.86
C TYR A 484 -12.45 -17.01 13.43
N GLY A 485 -11.67 -17.63 12.53
CA GLY A 485 -11.92 -18.99 12.07
C GLY A 485 -11.84 -20.05 13.18
N ALA A 486 -10.92 -19.88 14.13
CA ALA A 486 -10.72 -20.81 15.24
C ALA A 486 -11.72 -20.62 16.39
N THR A 487 -12.14 -19.37 16.65
CA THR A 487 -12.92 -19.04 17.86
C THR A 487 -14.37 -18.64 17.58
N GLY A 488 -14.69 -18.27 16.35
CA GLY A 488 -15.97 -17.64 15.97
C GLY A 488 -16.15 -16.21 16.50
N ARG A 489 -15.19 -15.66 17.26
CA ARG A 489 -15.26 -14.31 17.83
C ARG A 489 -14.68 -13.31 16.84
N VAL A 490 -15.42 -12.24 16.55
CA VAL A 490 -14.94 -11.12 15.73
C VAL A 490 -13.93 -10.30 16.55
N PRO A 491 -12.64 -10.22 16.15
CA PRO A 491 -11.68 -9.39 16.84
C PRO A 491 -11.99 -7.91 16.63
N GLY A 492 -11.77 -7.10 17.66
CA GLY A 492 -11.99 -5.65 17.64
C GLY A 492 -10.80 -4.88 18.22
N PRO A 493 -10.93 -3.56 18.40
CA PRO A 493 -9.85 -2.73 18.89
C PRO A 493 -9.43 -3.08 20.32
N THR A 494 -8.12 -3.13 20.56
CA THR A 494 -7.52 -3.46 21.87
C THR A 494 -6.65 -2.34 22.43
N GLY A 495 -6.62 -1.18 21.77
CA GLY A 495 -5.76 -0.05 22.13
C GLY A 495 -4.28 -0.45 22.24
N ASN A 496 -3.67 -0.01 23.34
CA ASN A 496 -2.24 -0.14 23.59
C ASN A 496 -1.86 -1.33 24.49
N HIS A 497 -2.82 -2.12 24.97
CA HIS A 497 -2.56 -3.23 25.88
C HIS A 497 -1.92 -4.43 25.16
N HIS A 498 -0.92 -5.06 25.79
CA HIS A 498 -0.42 -6.36 25.34
C HIS A 498 -1.35 -7.48 25.79
N PRO A 499 -1.70 -8.46 24.93
CA PRO A 499 -2.68 -9.50 25.27
C PRO A 499 -2.24 -10.44 26.40
N ALA A 500 -0.93 -10.60 26.63
CA ALA A 500 -0.38 -11.58 27.57
C ALA A 500 0.49 -11.01 28.72
N PHE A 501 0.83 -9.71 28.70
CA PHE A 501 1.82 -9.15 29.64
C PHE A 501 1.32 -7.84 30.25
N ALA A 502 1.56 -7.65 31.54
CA ALA A 502 1.26 -6.41 32.25
C ALA A 502 2.32 -6.13 33.34
N PRO A 503 2.74 -4.86 33.56
CA PRO A 503 2.37 -3.65 32.82
C PRO A 503 3.07 -3.56 31.44
N HIS A 504 2.29 -3.46 30.35
CA HIS A 504 2.81 -3.35 29.00
C HIS A 504 1.86 -2.50 28.13
N ASN A 505 2.05 -1.18 28.17
CA ASN A 505 1.19 -0.16 27.55
C ASN A 505 2.04 1.09 27.17
N MET A 506 1.43 2.12 26.57
CA MET A 506 1.99 3.46 26.47
C MET A 506 1.63 4.27 27.73
N TYR A 507 2.65 4.85 28.38
CA TYR A 507 2.48 5.62 29.61
C TYR A 507 3.01 7.04 29.40
N GLN A 508 2.29 8.02 29.97
CA GLN A 508 2.71 9.41 29.91
C GLN A 508 4.00 9.61 30.70
N ALA A 509 4.96 10.31 30.10
CA ALA A 509 6.19 10.74 30.75
C ALA A 509 6.13 12.25 31.04
N ALA A 510 6.89 12.73 32.03
CA ALA A 510 6.90 14.13 32.46
C ALA A 510 7.25 15.13 31.33
N ASN A 511 8.01 14.69 30.33
CA ASN A 511 8.42 15.47 29.16
C ASN A 511 7.57 15.18 27.89
N GLY A 512 6.50 14.39 27.99
CA GLY A 512 5.68 13.99 26.84
C GLY A 512 4.84 15.13 26.24
N ALA A 513 4.64 16.24 26.97
CA ALA A 513 3.92 17.42 26.49
C ALA A 513 4.82 18.50 25.87
N ASP A 514 6.15 18.43 26.09
CA ASP A 514 7.14 19.45 25.71
C ASP A 514 8.17 18.93 24.68
N CYS A 515 7.81 17.93 23.88
CA CYS A 515 8.73 17.37 22.88
C CYS A 515 8.74 18.16 21.57
N ASP A 516 9.02 19.46 21.59
CA ASP A 516 9.38 20.21 20.37
C ASP A 516 10.78 19.84 19.82
N ARG A 517 11.50 18.89 20.45
CA ARG A 517 12.91 18.56 20.16
C ARG A 517 13.30 17.06 20.21
N CYS A 518 12.38 16.11 20.04
CA CYS A 518 12.74 14.69 19.94
C CYS A 518 12.45 14.10 18.56
#